data_AF-A0A7V0V233-F1
#
_entry.id   AF-A0A7V0V233-F1
#
_cell.length_a   1.000
_cell.length_b   1.000
_cell.length_c   1.000
_cell.angle_alpha   90.00
_cell.angle_beta   90.00
_cell.angle_gamma   90.00
#
_symmetry.space_group_name_H-M   'P 1'
#
loop_
_entity.id
_entity.type
_entity.pdbx_description
1 polymer ?
#
loop_
_entity_poly.entity_id
_entity_poly.type
_entity_poly.pdbx_seq_one_letter_code
_entity_poly.pdbx_strand_id
1 'polypeptide(L)'
;MSWPCPRAIARGTARFTGGEYRAEGMVRSDLWQLVGRVHHRPGVVRLTGSWTTADAGAVARAWAPRIGAIALAELIGGHARAEFDLTTHAAAPEHAVGRVTLSMSDLRLRLPEAPPDFAQAEMKQLQATLALAPAATEIADLRVRGEPFNLDGKARLTAGGHLRATGKAWLSRRASDRILDRTGWKWLLKLIGVRRLDTRFALEGPVSAPNL
;
A
#
# COMPACT_ATOMS: atom_id res chain seq x y z
N MET A 1 4.44 18.27 10.85
CA MET A 1 3.04 18.08 10.39
C MET A 1 2.28 17.25 11.42
N SER A 2 1.17 17.76 11.95
CA SER A 2 0.28 17.00 12.83
C SER A 2 -0.59 16.04 12.01
N TRP A 3 -0.63 14.77 12.42
CA TRP A 3 -1.46 13.74 11.79
C TRP A 3 -2.94 14.09 11.98
N PRO A 4 -3.75 14.25 10.92
CA PRO A 4 -5.14 14.60 11.07
C PRO A 4 -5.93 13.34 11.42
N CYS A 5 -6.43 13.30 12.64
CA CYS A 5 -7.38 12.31 13.10
C CYS A 5 -8.80 12.91 13.03
N PRO A 6 -9.69 12.48 12.12
CA PRO A 6 -11.12 12.74 12.26
C PRO A 6 -11.58 12.14 13.60
N ARG A 7 -12.08 12.99 14.51
CA ARG A 7 -12.51 12.70 15.90
C ARG A 7 -11.94 11.39 16.47
N ALA A 8 -10.61 11.33 16.65
CA ALA A 8 -10.03 10.14 17.25
C ALA A 8 -10.15 10.18 18.76
N ILE A 9 -10.65 9.09 19.34
CA ILE A 9 -10.61 8.87 20.79
C ILE A 9 -9.34 8.08 21.09
N ALA A 10 -8.40 8.71 21.79
CA ALA A 10 -7.22 8.06 22.32
C ALA A 10 -7.54 7.50 23.71
N ARG A 11 -7.37 6.19 23.90
CA ARG A 11 -7.39 5.54 25.21
C ARG A 11 -6.07 4.83 25.40
N GLY A 12 -5.35 5.13 26.48
CA GLY A 12 -4.04 4.53 26.71
C GLY A 12 -3.58 4.63 28.15
N THR A 13 -2.58 3.81 28.47
CA THR A 13 -1.83 3.90 29.72
C THR A 13 -0.42 4.37 29.40
N ALA A 14 0.07 5.36 30.15
CA ALA A 14 1.41 5.90 30.00
C ALA A 14 2.20 5.67 31.29
N ARG A 15 3.45 5.25 31.16
CA ARG A 15 4.40 5.11 32.26
C ARG A 15 5.68 5.85 31.92
N PHE A 16 6.18 6.60 32.89
CA PHE A 16 7.47 7.29 32.81
C PHE A 16 8.46 6.57 33.71
N THR A 17 9.65 6.22 33.21
CA THR A 17 10.68 5.54 34.01
C THR A 17 12.05 5.96 33.51
N GLY A 18 12.88 6.55 34.38
CA GLY A 18 14.29 6.84 34.09
C GLY A 18 14.56 7.71 32.85
N GLY A 19 13.69 8.69 32.54
CA GLY A 19 13.84 9.55 31.34
C GLY A 19 13.25 8.95 30.06
N GLU A 20 12.68 7.75 30.13
CA GLU A 20 11.95 7.12 29.03
C GLU A 20 10.44 7.27 29.24
N TYR A 21 9.72 7.66 28.19
CA TYR A 21 8.27 7.66 28.16
C TYR A 21 7.77 6.46 27.34
N ARG A 22 6.95 5.62 27.96
CA ARG A 22 6.32 4.46 27.32
C ARG A 22 4.81 4.63 27.41
N ALA A 23 4.14 4.65 26.26
CA ALA A 23 2.69 4.67 26.20
C ALA A 23 2.18 3.51 25.36
N GLU A 24 1.20 2.80 25.91
CA GLU A 24 0.36 1.86 25.18
C GLU A 24 -0.98 2.52 24.93
N GLY A 25 -1.39 2.56 23.66
CA GLY A 25 -2.56 3.32 23.26
C GLY A 25 -3.35 2.63 22.17
N MET A 26 -4.67 2.79 22.26
CA MET A 26 -5.60 2.55 21.19
C MET A 26 -6.15 3.91 20.73
N VAL A 27 -6.01 4.19 19.45
CA VAL A 27 -6.61 5.36 18.80
C VAL A 27 -7.66 4.84 17.84
N ARG A 28 -8.92 5.25 18.03
CA ARG A 28 -10.03 4.84 17.17
C ARG A 28 -10.66 6.06 16.50
N SER A 29 -10.76 6.01 15.19
CA SER A 29 -11.60 6.89 14.38
C SER A 29 -12.80 6.11 13.85
N ASP A 30 -13.67 6.80 13.12
CA ASP A 30 -14.72 6.23 12.27
C ASP A 30 -14.16 5.35 11.13
N LEU A 31 -12.93 5.64 10.69
CA LEU A 31 -12.31 4.97 9.54
C LEU A 31 -11.33 3.86 9.92
N TRP A 32 -10.69 3.91 11.09
CA TRP A 32 -9.64 2.96 11.45
C TRP A 32 -9.44 2.84 12.96
N GLN A 33 -8.81 1.74 13.37
CA GLN A 33 -8.35 1.49 14.73
C GLN A 33 -6.85 1.25 14.72
N LEU A 34 -6.12 1.97 15.55
CA LEU A 34 -4.68 1.82 15.78
C LEU A 34 -4.47 1.28 17.19
N VAL A 35 -3.59 0.31 17.33
CA VAL A 35 -3.10 -0.21 18.61
C VAL A 35 -1.59 -0.22 18.55
N GLY A 36 -0.93 0.40 19.52
CA GLY A 36 0.53 0.47 19.48
C GLY A 36 1.18 0.92 20.77
N ARG A 37 2.51 0.92 20.71
CA ARG A 37 3.44 1.38 21.72
C ARG A 37 4.24 2.55 21.16
N VAL A 38 4.31 3.61 21.96
CA VAL A 38 5.22 4.72 21.76
C VAL A 38 6.31 4.61 22.81
N HIS A 39 7.55 4.54 22.35
CA HIS A 39 8.74 4.62 23.19
C HIS A 39 9.49 5.90 22.84
N HIS A 40 9.61 6.80 23.81
CA HIS A 40 10.24 8.10 23.63
C HIS A 40 11.44 8.24 24.55
N ARG A 41 12.58 8.60 23.97
CA ARG A 41 13.83 9.05 24.61
C ARG A 41 14.12 10.47 24.12
N PRO A 42 14.94 11.27 24.82
CA PRO A 42 15.35 12.59 24.32
C PRO A 42 15.83 12.51 22.86
N GLY A 43 15.15 13.24 21.99
CA GLY A 43 15.43 13.26 20.55
C GLY A 43 14.84 12.09 19.75
N VAL A 44 14.65 10.89 20.31
CA VAL A 44 14.26 9.69 19.54
C VAL A 44 12.88 9.15 19.94
N VAL A 45 12.03 8.94 18.94
CA VAL A 45 10.70 8.33 19.08
C VAL A 45 10.66 7.03 18.29
N ARG A 46 10.33 5.93 18.96
CA ARG A 46 10.00 4.66 18.32
C ARG A 46 8.51 4.37 18.45
N LEU A 47 7.88 4.07 17.33
CA LEU A 47 6.48 3.74 17.18
C LEU A 47 6.37 2.30 16.69
N THR A 48 5.77 1.43 17.50
CA THR A 48 5.47 0.05 17.09
C THR A 48 3.99 -0.20 17.24
N GLY A 49 3.38 -0.92 16.30
CA GLY A 49 1.97 -1.23 16.43
C GLY A 49 1.35 -1.72 15.14
N SER A 50 0.02 -1.70 15.14
CA SER A 50 -0.78 -2.03 13.99
C SER A 50 -1.98 -1.11 13.88
N TRP A 51 -2.44 -0.87 12.66
CA TRP A 51 -3.77 -0.33 12.42
C TRP A 51 -4.59 -1.27 11.57
N THR A 52 -5.91 -1.21 11.74
CA THR A 52 -6.88 -2.00 10.96
C THR A 52 -8.07 -1.13 10.56
N THR A 53 -8.66 -1.45 9.41
CA THR A 53 -9.92 -0.86 8.92
C THR A 53 -10.76 -1.90 8.19
N ALA A 54 -12.08 -1.69 8.18
CA ALA A 54 -13.02 -2.41 7.33
C ALA A 54 -13.41 -1.65 6.05
N ASP A 55 -12.91 -0.42 5.86
CA ASP A 55 -13.07 0.34 4.62
C ASP A 55 -11.74 0.98 4.21
N ALA A 56 -10.89 0.13 3.65
CA ALA A 56 -9.58 0.52 3.20
C ALA A 56 -9.61 1.51 2.04
N GLY A 57 -10.64 1.45 1.19
CA GLY A 57 -10.92 2.44 0.16
C GLY A 57 -11.20 3.83 0.73
N ALA A 58 -11.99 3.94 1.79
CA ALA A 58 -12.22 5.23 2.46
C ALA A 58 -10.95 5.78 3.10
N VAL A 59 -10.13 4.94 3.73
CA VAL A 59 -8.82 5.35 4.25
C VAL A 59 -7.92 5.83 3.11
N ALA A 60 -7.83 5.08 2.01
CA ALA A 60 -7.02 5.47 0.85
C ALA A 60 -7.49 6.81 0.25
N ARG A 61 -8.80 7.02 0.09
CA ARG A 61 -9.37 8.30 -0.39
C ARG A 61 -9.08 9.48 0.54
N ALA A 62 -9.20 9.27 1.85
CA ALA A 62 -8.88 10.31 2.83
C ALA A 62 -7.39 10.71 2.83
N TRP A 63 -6.53 9.81 2.37
CA TRP A 63 -5.09 10.00 2.27
C TRP A 63 -4.63 10.45 0.88
N ALA A 64 -5.39 10.14 -0.18
CA ALA A 64 -5.04 10.39 -1.58
C ALA A 64 -4.56 11.82 -1.87
N PRO A 65 -5.23 12.89 -1.38
CA PRO A 65 -4.76 14.27 -1.60
C PRO A 65 -3.38 14.57 -0.98
N ARG A 66 -2.95 13.79 0.02
CA ARG A 66 -1.70 14.01 0.75
C ARG A 66 -0.54 13.16 0.22
N ILE A 67 -0.83 12.02 -0.37
CA ILE A 67 0.16 11.13 -0.99
C ILE A 67 0.41 11.48 -2.47
N GLY A 68 -0.21 12.57 -2.98
CA GLY A 68 -0.08 12.98 -4.38
C GLY A 68 -0.56 11.91 -5.37
N ALA A 69 -1.41 10.97 -4.92
CA ALA A 69 -1.84 9.86 -5.75
C ALA A 69 -2.83 10.38 -6.80
N ILE A 70 -2.32 10.51 -8.03
CA ILE A 70 -3.09 10.79 -9.24
C ILE A 70 -4.16 9.71 -9.42
N ALA A 71 -5.31 10.15 -9.93
CA ALA A 71 -6.56 9.45 -10.24
C ALA A 71 -6.49 8.22 -11.17
N LEU A 72 -5.33 7.56 -11.31
CA LEU A 72 -5.15 6.41 -12.20
C LEU A 72 -5.86 5.15 -11.67
N ALA A 73 -6.05 5.06 -10.35
CA ALA A 73 -6.54 3.86 -9.68
C ALA A 73 -7.32 4.23 -8.42
N GLU A 74 -8.61 3.92 -8.37
CA GLU A 74 -9.46 4.07 -7.19
C GLU A 74 -9.59 2.74 -6.45
N LEU A 75 -9.27 2.76 -5.14
CA LEU A 75 -9.51 1.63 -4.24
C LEU A 75 -10.87 1.80 -3.56
N ILE A 76 -11.71 0.76 -3.64
CA ILE A 76 -13.08 0.78 -3.15
C ILE A 76 -13.30 -0.36 -2.14
N GLY A 77 -13.74 -0.01 -0.93
CA GLY A 77 -14.07 -0.95 0.14
C GLY A 77 -12.85 -1.70 0.69
N GLY A 78 -13.08 -2.94 1.13
CA GLY A 78 -12.03 -3.87 1.54
C GLY A 78 -11.52 -3.68 2.96
N HIS A 79 -10.88 -4.73 3.48
CA HIS A 79 -10.21 -4.70 4.77
C HIS A 79 -8.75 -4.33 4.58
N ALA A 80 -8.19 -3.55 5.50
CA ALA A 80 -6.74 -3.34 5.54
C ALA A 80 -6.21 -3.46 6.96
N ARG A 81 -5.00 -3.98 7.05
CA ARG A 81 -4.16 -4.03 8.23
C ARG A 81 -2.79 -3.54 7.84
N ALA A 82 -2.19 -2.66 8.63
CA ALA A 82 -0.75 -2.46 8.56
C ALA A 82 -0.11 -2.66 9.91
N GLU A 83 1.08 -3.24 9.89
CA GLU A 83 1.96 -3.39 11.04
C GLU A 83 3.19 -2.52 10.80
N PHE A 84 3.63 -1.79 11.82
CA PHE A 84 4.73 -0.85 11.66
C PHE A 84 5.67 -0.89 12.86
N ASP A 85 6.95 -0.71 12.56
CA ASP A 85 8.02 -0.46 13.51
C ASP A 85 8.88 0.66 12.93
N LEU A 86 8.66 1.86 13.45
CA LEU A 86 9.23 3.11 12.96
C LEU A 86 10.04 3.77 14.06
N THR A 87 11.18 4.32 13.70
CA THR A 87 12.02 5.16 14.56
C THR A 87 12.22 6.49 13.87
N THR A 88 11.99 7.59 14.58
CA THR A 88 12.17 8.93 14.04
C THR A 88 12.71 9.87 15.11
N HIS A 89 13.23 11.03 14.69
CA HIS A 89 13.59 12.08 15.62
C HIS A 89 12.35 12.92 15.95
N ALA A 90 12.11 13.26 17.22
CA ALA A 90 10.93 14.02 17.63
C ALA A 90 10.81 15.38 16.91
N ALA A 91 11.96 16.01 16.65
CA ALA A 91 12.04 17.28 15.94
C ALA A 91 11.94 17.16 14.40
N ALA A 92 12.03 15.95 13.85
CA ALA A 92 12.02 15.71 12.40
C ALA A 92 11.29 14.41 12.05
N PRO A 93 9.98 14.31 12.34
CA PRO A 93 9.18 13.09 12.17
C PRO A 93 9.16 12.57 10.73
N GLU A 94 9.31 13.45 9.74
CA GLU A 94 9.41 13.14 8.30
C GLU A 94 10.62 12.27 7.94
N HIS A 95 11.66 12.23 8.78
CA HIS A 95 12.83 11.36 8.60
C HIS A 95 12.66 9.99 9.28
N ALA A 96 11.42 9.52 9.41
CA ALA A 96 11.14 8.21 9.99
C ALA A 96 11.84 7.10 9.19
N VAL A 97 12.48 6.21 9.93
CA VAL A 97 13.15 5.01 9.42
C VAL A 97 12.48 3.80 10.02
N GLY A 98 12.27 2.75 9.23
CA GLY A 98 11.71 1.53 9.76
C GLY A 98 10.97 0.72 8.73
N ARG A 99 10.07 -0.14 9.19
CA ARG A 99 9.31 -1.05 8.34
C ARG A 99 7.82 -0.86 8.55
N VAL A 100 7.07 -0.89 7.45
CA VAL A 100 5.62 -1.01 7.44
C VAL A 100 5.24 -2.19 6.57
N THR A 101 4.47 -3.13 7.11
CA THR A 101 3.88 -4.23 6.35
C THR A 101 2.40 -3.95 6.20
N LEU A 102 1.94 -3.72 4.98
CA LEU A 102 0.55 -3.51 4.63
C LEU A 102 -0.03 -4.81 4.06
N SER A 103 -1.22 -5.18 4.53
CA SER A 103 -2.02 -6.29 4.01
C SER A 103 -3.45 -5.82 3.82
N MET A 104 -4.03 -6.08 2.66
CA MET A 104 -5.40 -5.70 2.34
C MET A 104 -6.12 -6.84 1.63
N SER A 105 -7.42 -6.95 1.82
CA SER A 105 -8.27 -7.96 1.17
C SER A 105 -9.61 -7.39 0.74
N ASP A 106 -10.28 -8.12 -0.14
CA ASP A 106 -11.66 -7.83 -0.58
C ASP A 106 -11.84 -6.41 -1.14
N LEU A 107 -10.79 -5.92 -1.79
CA LEU A 107 -10.72 -4.62 -2.43
C LEU A 107 -11.26 -4.70 -3.84
N ARG A 108 -11.85 -3.61 -4.31
CA ARG A 108 -12.06 -3.39 -5.74
C ARG A 108 -11.14 -2.27 -6.22
N LEU A 109 -10.40 -2.55 -7.28
CA LEU A 109 -9.65 -1.55 -8.02
C LEU A 109 -10.49 -1.10 -9.20
N ARG A 110 -10.69 0.21 -9.32
CA ARG A 110 -11.29 0.83 -10.49
C ARG A 110 -10.20 1.62 -11.21
N LEU A 111 -10.06 1.39 -12.51
CA LEU A 111 -9.13 2.06 -13.40
C LEU A 111 -9.96 2.87 -14.40
N PRO A 112 -10.21 4.17 -14.14
CA PRO A 112 -11.16 4.97 -14.93
C PRO A 112 -10.79 5.06 -16.42
N GLU A 113 -9.50 5.05 -16.72
CA GLU A 113 -8.96 5.19 -18.07
C GLU A 113 -8.73 3.84 -18.79
N ALA A 114 -8.96 2.71 -18.12
CA ALA A 114 -8.76 1.40 -18.72
C ALA A 114 -9.95 0.97 -19.58
N PRO A 115 -9.76 0.10 -20.60
CA PRO A 115 -10.86 -0.46 -21.38
C PRO A 115 -11.88 -1.18 -20.47
N PRO A 116 -13.17 -1.26 -20.85
CA PRO A 116 -14.24 -1.77 -19.97
C PRO A 116 -13.96 -3.13 -19.33
N ASP A 117 -13.30 -4.05 -20.06
CA ASP A 117 -12.94 -5.38 -19.55
C ASP A 117 -11.87 -5.36 -18.43
N PHE A 118 -11.17 -4.23 -18.25
CA PHE A 118 -10.11 -4.00 -17.28
C PHE A 118 -10.36 -2.79 -16.37
N ALA A 119 -11.45 -2.05 -16.59
CA ALA A 119 -11.82 -0.86 -15.82
C ALA A 119 -12.14 -1.18 -14.36
N GLN A 120 -12.40 -2.45 -14.05
CA GLN A 120 -12.60 -2.93 -12.69
C GLN A 120 -11.87 -4.25 -12.46
N ALA A 121 -11.43 -4.44 -11.23
CA ALA A 121 -10.86 -5.69 -10.78
C ALA A 121 -11.12 -5.93 -9.30
N GLU A 122 -11.25 -7.20 -8.97
CA GLU A 122 -11.31 -7.66 -7.60
C GLU A 122 -9.91 -8.02 -7.14
N MET A 123 -9.45 -7.36 -6.09
CA MET A 123 -8.20 -7.62 -5.41
C MET A 123 -8.51 -8.41 -4.14
N LYS A 124 -8.34 -9.73 -4.23
CA LYS A 124 -8.49 -10.63 -3.08
C LYS A 124 -7.41 -10.38 -2.04
N GLN A 125 -6.21 -10.03 -2.50
CA GLN A 125 -5.09 -9.77 -1.63
C GLN A 125 -4.17 -8.69 -2.23
N LEU A 126 -3.80 -7.71 -1.40
CA LEU A 126 -2.63 -6.86 -1.60
C LEU A 126 -1.74 -7.02 -0.38
N GLN A 127 -0.45 -7.25 -0.60
CA GLN A 127 0.56 -7.23 0.44
C GLN A 127 1.73 -6.36 -0.02
N ALA A 128 2.22 -5.50 0.85
CA ALA A 128 3.39 -4.66 0.58
C ALA A 128 4.24 -4.53 1.84
N THR A 129 5.54 -4.78 1.72
CA THR A 129 6.50 -4.42 2.78
C THR A 129 7.29 -3.20 2.37
N LEU A 130 7.09 -2.10 3.08
CA LEU A 130 7.80 -0.84 2.90
C LEU A 130 8.92 -0.73 3.92
N ALA A 131 10.14 -0.48 3.46
CA ALA A 131 11.26 -0.03 4.27
C ALA A 131 11.41 1.49 4.06
N LEU A 132 11.18 2.26 5.11
CA LEU A 132 11.29 3.71 5.11
C LEU A 132 12.71 4.09 5.51
N ALA A 133 13.31 5.00 4.75
CA ALA A 133 14.56 5.68 5.06
C ALA A 133 14.49 7.13 4.59
N PRO A 134 15.30 8.06 5.15
CA PRO A 134 15.16 9.49 4.86
C PRO A 134 15.40 9.81 3.39
N ALA A 135 16.30 9.07 2.73
CA ALA A 135 16.64 9.28 1.33
C ALA A 135 15.73 8.52 0.34
N ALA A 136 15.06 7.46 0.79
CA ALA A 136 14.23 6.61 -0.06
C ALA A 136 13.28 5.73 0.74
N THR A 137 12.11 5.46 0.16
CA THR A 137 11.21 4.39 0.56
C THR A 137 11.36 3.22 -0.41
N GLU A 138 11.64 2.03 0.11
CA GLU A 138 11.72 0.79 -0.67
C GLU A 138 10.50 -0.07 -0.41
N ILE A 139 9.83 -0.52 -1.46
CA ILE A 139 8.83 -1.57 -1.43
C ILE A 139 9.54 -2.86 -1.82
N ALA A 140 9.88 -3.69 -0.83
CA ALA A 140 10.70 -4.88 -1.02
C ALA A 140 9.91 -6.08 -1.59
N ASP A 141 8.65 -6.18 -1.21
CA ASP A 141 7.76 -7.29 -1.61
C ASP A 141 6.34 -6.76 -1.78
N LEU A 142 6.00 -6.40 -3.02
CA LEU A 142 4.64 -6.05 -3.44
C LEU A 142 4.01 -7.27 -4.09
N ARG A 143 2.88 -7.72 -3.55
CA ARG A 143 2.08 -8.82 -4.11
C ARG A 143 0.64 -8.37 -4.23
N VAL A 144 0.09 -8.47 -5.43
CA VAL A 144 -1.32 -8.26 -5.72
C VAL A 144 -1.86 -9.55 -6.31
N ARG A 145 -2.96 -10.05 -5.76
CA ARG A 145 -3.68 -11.21 -6.25
C ARG A 145 -5.15 -10.85 -6.45
N GLY A 146 -5.64 -11.15 -7.64
CA GLY A 146 -6.95 -10.68 -8.05
C GLY A 146 -7.39 -11.20 -9.41
N GLU A 147 -8.62 -10.84 -9.74
CA GLU A 147 -9.23 -11.05 -11.05
C GLU A 147 -9.49 -9.66 -11.67
N PRO A 148 -8.99 -9.38 -12.88
CA PRO A 148 -8.31 -10.30 -13.81
C PRO A 148 -6.80 -10.39 -13.62
N PHE A 149 -6.17 -9.54 -12.81
CA PHE A 149 -4.72 -9.38 -12.76
C PHE A 149 -4.08 -9.77 -11.43
N ASN A 150 -2.82 -10.14 -11.54
CA ASN A 150 -1.93 -10.38 -10.43
C ASN A 150 -0.61 -9.68 -10.72
N LEU A 151 0.10 -9.30 -9.67
CA LEU A 151 1.37 -8.60 -9.78
C LEU A 151 2.28 -9.02 -8.62
N ASP A 152 3.54 -9.26 -8.94
CA ASP A 152 4.64 -9.30 -7.98
C ASP A 152 5.66 -8.25 -8.37
N GLY A 153 6.21 -7.53 -7.40
CA GLY A 153 7.20 -6.53 -7.71
C GLY A 153 7.91 -5.94 -6.51
N LYS A 154 8.84 -5.06 -6.83
CA LYS A 154 9.56 -4.22 -5.89
C LYS A 154 9.65 -2.82 -6.45
N ALA A 155 9.68 -1.83 -5.58
CA ALA A 155 9.79 -0.44 -5.98
C ALA A 155 10.73 0.33 -5.06
N ARG A 156 11.28 1.43 -5.54
CA ARG A 156 12.04 2.39 -4.76
C ARG A 156 11.61 3.78 -5.15
N LEU A 157 11.09 4.54 -4.19
CA LEU A 157 10.74 5.94 -4.32
C LEU A 157 11.80 6.75 -3.57
N THR A 158 12.56 7.55 -4.29
CA THR A 158 13.57 8.45 -3.70
C THR A 158 12.93 9.72 -3.16
N ALA A 159 13.61 10.40 -2.22
CA ALA A 159 13.16 11.68 -1.68
C ALA A 159 12.99 12.77 -2.75
N GLY A 160 13.73 12.67 -3.87
CA GLY A 160 13.57 13.55 -5.04
C GLY A 160 12.36 13.23 -5.93
N GLY A 161 11.45 12.37 -5.46
CA GLY A 161 10.24 11.99 -6.20
C GLY A 161 10.49 11.01 -7.34
N HIS A 162 11.70 10.45 -7.49
CA HIS A 162 11.98 9.48 -8.54
C HIS A 162 11.57 8.07 -8.12
N LEU A 163 10.69 7.43 -8.89
CA LEU A 163 10.24 6.05 -8.70
C LEU A 163 10.96 5.13 -9.68
N ARG A 164 11.48 4.03 -9.15
CA ARG A 164 11.92 2.87 -9.92
C ARG A 164 11.20 1.62 -9.43
N ALA A 165 10.43 0.98 -10.30
CA ALA A 165 9.72 -0.25 -9.99
C ALA A 165 10.03 -1.35 -11.00
N THR A 166 10.14 -2.58 -10.51
CA THR A 166 10.36 -3.76 -11.37
C THR A 166 9.50 -4.89 -10.87
N GLY A 167 9.02 -5.73 -11.79
CA GLY A 167 8.19 -6.84 -11.39
C GLY A 167 7.67 -7.68 -12.54
N LYS A 168 6.71 -8.52 -12.18
CA LYS A 168 6.00 -9.41 -13.07
C LYS A 168 4.51 -9.22 -12.85
N ALA A 169 3.77 -8.92 -13.91
CA ALA A 169 2.32 -8.92 -13.90
C ALA A 169 1.81 -10.06 -14.78
N TRP A 170 0.68 -10.65 -14.43
CA TRP A 170 0.07 -11.70 -15.24
C TRP A 170 -1.44 -11.73 -15.07
N LEU A 171 -2.10 -12.20 -16.11
CA LEU A 171 -3.52 -12.45 -16.07
C LEU A 171 -3.83 -13.75 -15.34
N SER A 172 -4.96 -13.76 -14.63
CA SER A 172 -5.52 -14.98 -14.09
C SER A 172 -5.79 -15.99 -15.23
N ARG A 173 -5.97 -17.26 -14.86
CA ARG A 173 -6.32 -18.29 -15.84
C ARG A 173 -7.63 -17.97 -16.55
N ARG A 174 -8.65 -17.53 -15.80
CA ARG A 174 -9.97 -17.17 -16.35
C ARG A 174 -9.89 -15.97 -17.28
N ALA A 175 -9.14 -14.94 -16.91
CA ALA A 175 -8.94 -13.76 -17.75
C ALA A 175 -8.15 -14.09 -19.02
N SER A 176 -7.09 -14.90 -18.89
CA SER A 176 -6.32 -15.40 -20.04
C SER A 176 -7.22 -16.19 -21.00
N ASP A 177 -7.99 -17.16 -20.49
CA ASP A 177 -8.91 -17.97 -21.29
C ASP A 177 -9.93 -17.10 -22.03
N ARG A 178 -10.51 -16.08 -21.37
CA ARG A 178 -11.50 -15.18 -21.97
C ARG A 178 -10.93 -14.35 -23.12
N ILE A 179 -9.69 -13.86 -23.00
CA ILE A 179 -9.01 -13.12 -24.07
C ILE A 179 -8.70 -14.07 -25.23
N LEU A 180 -8.19 -15.26 -24.94
CA LEU A 180 -7.85 -16.28 -25.94
C LEU A 180 -9.08 -16.80 -26.70
N ASP A 181 -10.24 -16.91 -26.03
CA ASP A 181 -11.49 -17.28 -26.70
C ASP A 181 -11.90 -16.24 -27.76
N ARG A 182 -11.69 -14.95 -27.50
CA ARG A 182 -12.05 -13.87 -28.45
C ARG A 182 -11.13 -13.80 -29.66
N THR A 183 -9.89 -14.27 -29.57
CA THR A 183 -8.99 -14.25 -30.72
C THR A 183 -9.32 -15.33 -31.74
N GLY A 184 -10.09 -16.37 -31.40
CA GLY A 184 -10.37 -17.52 -32.27
C GLY A 184 -9.18 -18.49 -32.43
N TRP A 185 -8.00 -18.12 -31.93
CA TRP A 185 -6.75 -18.89 -32.01
C TRP A 185 -6.48 -19.73 -30.76
N LYS A 186 -7.44 -19.85 -29.83
CA LYS A 186 -7.26 -20.58 -28.56
C LYS A 186 -6.73 -21.99 -28.76
N TRP A 187 -7.19 -22.69 -29.80
CA TRP A 187 -6.75 -24.05 -30.10
C TRP A 187 -5.26 -24.09 -30.51
N LEU A 188 -4.82 -23.14 -31.34
CA LEU A 188 -3.43 -22.99 -31.78
C LEU A 188 -2.53 -22.60 -30.59
N LEU A 189 -2.97 -21.65 -29.78
CA LEU A 189 -2.23 -21.15 -28.62
C LEU A 189 -2.10 -22.21 -27.51
N LYS A 190 -3.12 -23.07 -27.35
CA LYS A 190 -3.03 -24.26 -26.47
C LYS A 190 -2.06 -25.31 -27.01
N LEU A 191 -1.99 -25.52 -28.33
CA LEU A 191 -1.06 -26.47 -28.95
C LEU A 191 0.41 -26.07 -28.77
N ILE A 192 0.72 -24.78 -28.82
CA ILE A 192 2.08 -24.26 -28.56
C ILE A 192 2.36 -24.01 -27.06
N GLY A 193 1.45 -24.42 -26.16
CA GLY A 193 1.67 -24.41 -24.72
C GLY A 193 1.45 -23.07 -24.00
N VAL A 194 0.85 -22.06 -24.64
CA VAL A 194 0.55 -20.77 -23.99
C VAL A 194 -0.59 -20.96 -22.98
N ARG A 195 -0.24 -21.02 -21.69
CA ARG A 195 -1.18 -21.22 -20.57
C ARG A 195 -1.46 -19.96 -19.76
N ARG A 196 -0.64 -18.92 -19.90
CA ARG A 196 -0.74 -17.67 -19.15
C ARG A 196 -0.12 -16.53 -19.97
N LEU A 197 -0.77 -15.37 -19.93
CA LEU A 197 -0.18 -14.11 -20.40
C LEU A 197 0.51 -13.44 -19.20
N ASP A 198 1.83 -13.44 -19.22
CA ASP A 198 2.66 -12.71 -18.25
C ASP A 198 3.52 -11.66 -18.94
N THR A 199 3.80 -10.59 -18.21
CA THR A 199 4.69 -9.51 -18.64
C THR A 199 5.64 -9.18 -17.51
N ARG A 200 6.89 -8.88 -17.88
CA ARG A 200 7.85 -8.26 -16.96
C ARG A 200 7.82 -6.77 -17.24
N PHE A 201 7.79 -5.98 -16.18
CA PHE A 201 7.82 -4.53 -16.29
C PHE A 201 9.02 -3.95 -15.56
N ALA A 202 9.53 -2.86 -16.11
CA ALA A 202 10.41 -1.93 -15.45
C ALA A 202 9.80 -0.54 -15.68
N LEU A 203 9.54 0.17 -14.59
CA LEU A 203 9.00 1.53 -14.59
C LEU A 203 10.06 2.40 -13.93
N GLU A 204 10.43 3.49 -14.58
CA GLU A 204 11.39 4.45 -14.05
C GLU A 204 10.95 5.83 -14.50
N GLY A 205 10.79 6.75 -13.54
CA GLY A 205 10.34 8.09 -13.87
C GLY A 205 10.10 8.96 -12.65
N PRO A 206 10.01 10.29 -12.83
CA PRO A 206 9.56 11.17 -11.77
C PRO A 206 8.09 10.84 -11.45
N VAL A 207 7.78 10.75 -10.16
CA VAL A 207 6.42 10.78 -9.65
C VAL A 207 6.07 12.24 -9.51
N SER A 208 5.40 12.77 -10.54
CA SER A 208 4.81 14.11 -10.43
C SER A 208 3.73 14.04 -9.35
N ALA A 209 4.02 14.58 -8.16
CA ALA A 209 2.94 15.06 -7.31
C ALA A 209 2.35 16.26 -8.06
N PRO A 210 1.09 16.23 -8.55
CA PRO A 210 0.48 17.45 -9.04
C PRO A 210 0.40 18.39 -7.84
N ASN A 211 1.16 19.48 -7.89
CA ASN A 211 1.12 20.67 -7.04
C ASN A 211 0.38 20.47 -5.69
N LEU A 212 1.15 20.26 -4.61
CA LEU A 212 0.68 20.59 -3.26
C LEU A 212 0.39 22.08 -3.16
#